data_AF-A0A4U0EP64-F1
#
_entry.id   AF-A0A4U0EP64-F1
#
_cell.length_a   1.000
_cell.length_b   1.000
_cell.length_c   1.000
_cell.angle_alpha   90.00
_cell.angle_beta   90.00
_cell.angle_gamma   90.00
#
_symmetry.space_group_name_H-M   'P 1'
#
loop_
_entity.id
_entity.type
_entity.pdbx_description
1 polymer ?
#
loop_
_entity_poly.entity_id
_entity_poly.type
_entity_poly.pdbx_seq_one_letter_code
_entity_poly.pdbx_strand_id
1 'polypeptide(L)'
;MLNNTKQQSIYILYSIIVIIILRFILTGLIPLLDKTESRYAEIARLMYETQEWVVLQIDYGVPFWAKPPLSTWMSATSYSVFGVNEIAARLPYFLVCLLLVFILGKFVKKAGKSFYLPAFILLTTPEFLLHAGVVSTDAVLCFSITLIMISFWKSIENNKRNFWNYLFFIALGLGLLSKGPLVLVLTAPPLFIWLIIQKVSIKDIWNKIPWLTGILITIAIALPWYLMAENRSPGFLDYFIVGEHFKRFLVSGWKGDLYGSGHKQPFGMIWVFVFVFSFPWIQFIFIKLWKERRTILKNKWVSFLVLWLLWTPLFFTISKNILHTYTLPITIPLALLMVHYWHEFKNKKLLIMLGSVFPLLVLIATAYISFVNPKIIKDLNTDKYVIDKLMKTEPNTPRFYWGKKTYSSQFYANGHIKVINEASIDSIHNLNDTIIVLIKPKRIKYIPEVYRQKMVAIDSSAKTLIYKLKKQLP
;
A
#
# COMPACT_ATOMS: atom_id res chain seq x y z
N MET A 1 -13.52 -14.38 32.71
CA MET A 1 -12.88 -13.33 33.52
C MET A 1 -12.53 -12.08 32.68
N LEU A 2 -13.48 -11.29 32.17
CA LEU A 2 -13.20 -10.04 31.42
C LEU A 2 -14.21 -8.91 31.71
N ASN A 3 -14.85 -8.91 32.89
CA ASN A 3 -15.88 -7.93 33.25
C ASN A 3 -15.33 -6.61 33.82
N ASN A 4 -14.04 -6.53 34.14
CA ASN A 4 -13.40 -5.32 34.68
C ASN A 4 -12.76 -4.47 33.55
N THR A 5 -13.05 -3.18 33.52
CA THR A 5 -12.51 -2.20 32.54
C THR A 5 -10.98 -2.12 32.54
N LYS A 6 -10.35 -2.31 33.70
CA LYS A 6 -8.89 -2.38 33.83
C LYS A 6 -8.32 -3.62 33.13
N GLN A 7 -8.96 -4.78 33.32
CA GLN A 7 -8.55 -6.05 32.71
C GLN A 7 -8.71 -6.04 31.18
N GLN A 8 -9.78 -5.43 30.67
CA GLN A 8 -9.98 -5.23 29.23
C GLN A 8 -8.87 -4.38 28.62
N SER A 9 -8.47 -3.30 29.31
CA SER A 9 -7.42 -2.40 28.82
C SER A 9 -6.05 -3.10 28.76
N ILE A 10 -5.74 -3.94 29.76
CA ILE A 10 -4.51 -4.74 29.80
C ILE A 10 -4.50 -5.77 28.67
N TYR A 11 -5.60 -6.50 28.47
CA TYR A 11 -5.72 -7.47 27.37
C TYR A 11 -5.49 -6.80 26.01
N ILE A 12 -6.19 -5.67 25.76
CA ILE A 12 -6.07 -4.91 24.52
C ILE A 12 -4.61 -4.50 24.27
N LEU A 13 -3.91 -4.01 25.31
CA LEU A 13 -2.50 -3.62 25.22
C LEU A 13 -1.62 -4.82 24.80
N TYR A 14 -1.73 -5.95 25.48
CA TYR A 14 -0.94 -7.14 25.14
C TYR A 14 -1.27 -7.66 23.74
N SER A 15 -2.55 -7.69 23.35
CA SER A 15 -2.94 -8.08 21.99
C SER A 15 -2.30 -7.19 20.93
N ILE A 16 -2.28 -5.87 21.13
CA ILE A 16 -1.63 -4.94 20.20
C ILE A 16 -0.13 -5.21 20.11
N ILE A 17 0.56 -5.37 21.26
CA ILE A 17 2.00 -5.66 21.28
C ILE A 17 2.30 -6.94 20.51
N VAL A 18 1.54 -8.01 20.78
CA VAL A 18 1.70 -9.29 20.09
C VAL A 18 1.45 -9.14 18.59
N ILE A 19 0.37 -8.47 18.17
CA ILE A 19 0.06 -8.27 16.75
C ILE A 19 1.16 -7.45 16.05
N ILE A 20 1.69 -6.41 16.69
CA ILE A 20 2.78 -5.58 16.16
C ILE A 20 4.06 -6.40 15.98
N ILE A 21 4.47 -7.15 17.01
CA ILE A 21 5.68 -7.98 16.98
C ILE A 21 5.54 -9.06 15.90
N LEU A 22 4.41 -9.77 15.89
CA LEU A 22 4.14 -10.78 14.87
C LEU A 22 4.18 -10.16 13.48
N ARG A 23 3.49 -9.03 13.27
CA ARG A 23 3.49 -8.37 11.96
C ARG A 23 4.89 -7.95 11.52
N PHE A 24 5.72 -7.45 12.43
CA PHE A 24 7.11 -7.12 12.14
C PHE A 24 7.94 -8.34 11.75
N ILE A 25 7.83 -9.45 12.48
CA ILE A 25 8.50 -10.70 12.12
C ILE A 25 8.08 -11.16 10.71
N LEU A 26 6.79 -11.05 10.39
CA LEU A 26 6.27 -11.40 9.06
C LEU A 26 6.82 -10.53 7.92
N THR A 27 7.21 -9.28 8.18
CA THR A 27 7.80 -8.43 7.13
C THR A 27 9.15 -8.94 6.64
N GLY A 28 9.88 -9.70 7.46
CA GLY A 28 11.13 -10.34 7.08
C GLY A 28 10.99 -11.80 6.62
N LEU A 29 10.07 -12.56 7.23
CA LEU A 29 9.91 -13.98 6.91
C LEU A 29 9.24 -14.22 5.54
N ILE A 30 8.22 -13.42 5.21
CA ILE A 30 7.46 -13.61 3.98
C ILE A 30 8.20 -12.91 2.83
N PRO A 31 8.51 -13.58 1.69
CA PRO A 31 9.09 -12.88 0.54
C PRO A 31 8.11 -11.86 -0.05
N LEU A 32 8.58 -11.03 -0.98
CA LEU A 32 7.69 -10.26 -1.86
C LEU A 32 6.85 -11.22 -2.72
N LEU A 33 5.57 -11.36 -2.35
CA LEU A 33 4.66 -12.35 -2.93
C LEU A 33 3.73 -11.77 -3.98
N ASP A 34 3.47 -10.47 -3.95
CA ASP A 34 2.59 -9.83 -4.91
C ASP A 34 3.39 -9.17 -6.05
N LYS A 35 2.81 -9.17 -7.26
CA LYS A 35 3.45 -8.54 -8.43
C LYS A 35 3.54 -7.03 -8.27
N THR A 36 2.55 -6.41 -7.61
CA THR A 36 2.53 -4.96 -7.37
C THR A 36 3.48 -4.61 -6.23
N GLU A 37 3.50 -5.40 -5.16
CA GLU A 37 4.49 -5.24 -4.09
C GLU A 37 5.93 -5.33 -4.64
N SER A 38 6.25 -6.41 -5.36
CA SER A 38 7.58 -6.62 -5.95
C SER A 38 7.98 -5.50 -6.90
N ARG A 39 7.01 -4.95 -7.66
CA ARG A 39 7.23 -3.82 -8.56
C ARG A 39 7.64 -2.57 -7.81
N TYR A 40 6.91 -2.18 -6.77
CA TYR A 40 7.25 -0.98 -6.02
C TYR A 40 8.56 -1.14 -5.21
N ALA A 41 8.81 -2.33 -4.68
CA ALA A 41 10.10 -2.66 -4.06
C ALA A 41 11.27 -2.51 -5.05
N GLU A 42 11.09 -2.98 -6.29
CA GLU A 42 12.08 -2.88 -7.36
C GLU A 42 12.28 -1.44 -7.86
N ILE A 43 11.20 -0.67 -8.06
CA ILE A 43 11.31 0.75 -8.43
C ILE A 43 12.11 1.52 -7.37
N ALA A 44 11.90 1.24 -6.09
CA ALA A 44 12.68 1.82 -5.01
C ALA A 44 14.15 1.35 -5.00
N ARG A 45 14.40 0.09 -5.38
CA ARG A 45 15.76 -0.46 -5.49
C ARG A 45 16.52 0.21 -6.62
N LEU A 46 15.87 0.39 -7.78
CA LEU A 46 16.42 1.12 -8.93
C LEU A 46 16.73 2.57 -8.56
N MET A 47 15.82 3.26 -7.88
CA MET A 47 16.07 4.62 -7.40
C MET A 47 17.28 4.70 -6.47
N TYR A 48 17.41 3.75 -5.54
CA TYR A 48 18.56 3.65 -4.65
C TYR A 48 19.86 3.35 -5.43
N GLU A 49 19.83 2.44 -6.40
CA GLU A 49 21.03 2.06 -7.14
C GLU A 49 21.49 3.13 -8.13
N THR A 50 20.55 3.69 -8.91
CA THR A 50 20.87 4.65 -9.98
C THR A 50 21.00 6.09 -9.48
N GLN A 51 20.61 6.35 -8.23
CA GLN A 51 20.55 7.70 -7.63
C GLN A 51 19.63 8.66 -8.41
N GLU A 52 18.69 8.14 -9.20
CA GLU A 52 17.68 8.94 -9.87
C GLU A 52 16.46 9.13 -8.94
N TRP A 53 16.51 10.19 -8.13
CA TRP A 53 15.49 10.51 -7.13
C TRP A 53 14.30 11.30 -7.67
N VAL A 54 14.33 11.76 -8.92
CA VAL A 54 13.25 12.57 -9.52
C VAL A 54 12.35 11.68 -10.38
N VAL A 55 12.90 11.02 -11.40
CA VAL A 55 12.12 10.21 -12.35
C VAL A 55 12.14 8.75 -11.91
N LEU A 56 11.00 8.24 -11.42
CA LEU A 56 10.87 6.84 -11.04
C LEU A 56 11.15 5.95 -12.25
N GLN A 57 11.79 4.80 -12.03
CA GLN A 57 12.18 3.86 -13.08
C GLN A 57 11.54 2.49 -12.85
N ILE A 58 10.90 1.93 -13.88
CA ILE A 58 10.35 0.56 -13.84
C ILE A 58 11.37 -0.51 -14.27
N ASP A 59 12.40 -0.04 -14.98
CA ASP A 59 13.60 -0.76 -15.40
C ASP A 59 14.70 0.30 -15.61
N TYR A 60 15.96 -0.10 -15.72
CA TYR A 60 17.08 0.81 -15.93
C TYR A 60 16.84 1.72 -17.14
N GLY A 61 16.79 3.03 -16.90
CA GLY A 61 16.54 4.04 -17.92
C GLY A 61 15.11 4.10 -18.47
N VAL A 62 14.18 3.30 -17.94
CA VAL A 62 12.77 3.27 -18.39
C VAL A 62 11.86 3.95 -17.37
N PRO A 63 11.26 5.11 -17.68
CA PRO A 63 10.42 5.86 -16.75
C PRO A 63 9.16 5.11 -16.28
N PHE A 64 8.77 5.39 -15.04
CA PHE A 64 7.54 4.96 -14.41
C PHE A 64 6.68 6.15 -14.01
N TRP A 65 5.67 6.45 -14.83
CA TRP A 65 4.83 7.64 -14.67
C TRP A 65 3.53 7.41 -13.88
N ALA A 66 3.29 6.22 -13.35
CA ALA A 66 1.98 5.89 -12.78
C ALA A 66 1.76 6.40 -11.35
N LYS A 67 2.81 6.85 -10.64
CA LYS A 67 2.76 7.24 -9.24
C LYS A 67 3.74 8.39 -8.93
N PRO A 68 3.39 9.28 -7.98
CA PRO A 68 4.34 10.21 -7.40
C PRO A 68 5.34 9.52 -6.46
N PRO A 69 6.35 10.24 -5.92
CA PRO A 69 7.58 9.63 -5.48
C PRO A 69 7.60 9.24 -4.00
N LEU A 70 6.71 9.78 -3.15
CA LEU A 70 6.88 9.75 -1.69
C LEU A 70 7.03 8.32 -1.14
N SER A 71 6.19 7.40 -1.61
CA SER A 71 6.27 5.99 -1.23
C SER A 71 7.61 5.35 -1.67
N THR A 72 8.08 5.67 -2.87
CA THR A 72 9.34 5.16 -3.40
C THR A 72 10.54 5.75 -2.64
N TRP A 73 10.53 7.06 -2.37
CA TRP A 73 11.55 7.74 -1.56
C TRP A 73 11.69 7.11 -0.18
N MET A 74 10.59 6.78 0.47
CA MET A 74 10.60 6.12 1.77
C MET A 74 11.31 4.76 1.71
N SER A 75 10.99 3.91 0.73
CA SER A 75 11.63 2.60 0.58
C SER A 75 13.10 2.73 0.16
N ALA A 76 13.42 3.61 -0.79
CA ALA A 76 14.79 3.85 -1.25
C ALA A 76 15.69 4.39 -0.12
N THR A 77 15.16 5.29 0.72
CA THR A 77 15.85 5.78 1.93
C THR A 77 16.03 4.66 2.95
N SER A 78 15.07 3.74 3.07
CA SER A 78 15.26 2.57 3.93
C SER A 78 16.37 1.64 3.40
N TYR A 79 16.51 1.51 2.08
CA TYR A 79 17.60 0.72 1.49
C TYR A 79 18.98 1.34 1.72
N SER A 80 19.11 2.67 1.75
CA SER A 80 20.40 3.31 2.03
C SER A 80 20.90 3.10 3.46
N VAL A 81 19.99 2.80 4.40
CA VAL A 81 20.34 2.55 5.81
C VAL A 81 20.48 1.06 6.12
N PHE A 82 19.57 0.23 5.61
CA PHE A 82 19.44 -1.18 5.99
C PHE A 82 19.83 -2.17 4.89
N GLY A 83 20.27 -1.69 3.73
CA GLY A 83 20.50 -2.49 2.55
C GLY A 83 19.20 -2.95 1.86
N VAL A 84 19.34 -3.54 0.67
CA VAL A 84 18.21 -4.03 -0.11
C VAL A 84 17.75 -5.39 0.44
N ASN A 85 16.58 -5.40 1.08
CA ASN A 85 15.90 -6.61 1.56
C ASN A 85 14.41 -6.32 1.82
N GLU A 86 13.61 -7.35 2.14
CA GLU A 86 12.17 -7.21 2.32
C GLU A 86 11.78 -6.39 3.55
N ILE A 87 12.55 -6.48 4.63
CA ILE A 87 12.31 -5.67 5.84
C ILE A 87 12.49 -4.21 5.49
N ALA A 88 13.62 -3.85 4.86
CA ALA A 88 13.90 -2.48 4.43
C ALA A 88 12.84 -1.97 3.43
N ALA A 89 12.34 -2.83 2.53
CA ALA A 89 11.27 -2.45 1.62
C ALA A 89 9.97 -2.09 2.36
N ARG A 90 9.63 -2.82 3.44
CA ARG A 90 8.33 -2.71 4.13
C ARG A 90 8.35 -1.82 5.37
N LEU A 91 9.53 -1.60 5.95
CA LEU A 91 9.73 -0.89 7.22
C LEU A 91 9.08 0.50 7.23
N PRO A 92 9.21 1.34 6.18
CA PRO A 92 8.59 2.67 6.21
C PRO A 92 7.06 2.62 6.35
N TYR A 93 6.40 1.67 5.70
CA TYR A 93 4.94 1.52 5.75
C TYR A 93 4.48 0.96 7.10
N PHE A 94 5.23 0.01 7.66
CA PHE A 94 5.01 -0.47 9.02
C PHE A 94 5.10 0.69 10.03
N LEU A 95 6.13 1.54 9.92
CA LEU A 95 6.29 2.72 10.77
C LEU A 95 5.17 3.75 10.58
N VAL A 96 4.71 3.98 9.35
CA VAL A 96 3.54 4.84 9.08
C VAL A 96 2.29 4.31 9.77
N CYS A 97 2.03 3.00 9.70
CA CYS A 97 0.91 2.38 10.40
C CYS A 97 1.04 2.49 11.92
N LEU A 98 2.25 2.32 12.47
CA LEU A 98 2.51 2.52 13.91
C LEU A 98 2.28 3.97 14.34
N LEU A 99 2.74 4.93 13.53
CA LEU A 99 2.53 6.35 13.78
C LEU A 99 1.04 6.70 13.73
N LEU A 100 0.28 6.13 12.78
CA LEU A 100 -1.18 6.29 12.69
C LEU A 100 -1.88 5.85 13.98
N VAL A 101 -1.64 4.62 14.44
CA VAL A 101 -2.30 4.10 15.64
C VAL A 101 -1.91 4.91 16.88
N PHE A 102 -0.67 5.39 16.96
CA PHE A 102 -0.20 6.26 18.03
C PHE A 102 -0.88 7.64 18.04
N ILE A 103 -0.97 8.29 16.87
CA ILE A 103 -1.65 9.59 16.71
C ILE A 103 -3.12 9.46 17.09
N LEU A 104 -3.80 8.42 16.62
CA LEU A 104 -5.21 8.17 16.96
C LEU A 104 -5.40 7.87 18.44
N GLY A 105 -4.51 7.09 19.04
CA GLY A 105 -4.51 6.85 20.48
C GLY A 105 -4.39 8.15 21.28
N LYS A 106 -3.45 9.03 20.92
CA LYS A 106 -3.31 10.36 21.55
C LYS A 106 -4.56 11.22 21.34
N PHE A 107 -5.11 11.20 20.13
CA PHE A 107 -6.30 11.97 19.77
C PHE A 107 -7.52 11.56 20.63
N VAL A 108 -7.82 10.26 20.72
CA VAL A 108 -8.99 9.79 21.49
C VAL A 108 -8.77 9.84 23.00
N LYS A 109 -7.52 9.69 23.49
CA LYS A 109 -7.20 9.81 24.92
C LYS A 109 -7.53 11.21 25.46
N LYS A 110 -7.27 12.26 24.67
CA LYS A 110 -7.67 13.64 25.03
C LYS A 110 -9.18 13.81 25.17
N ALA A 111 -9.98 12.95 24.53
CA ALA A 111 -11.44 12.90 24.65
C ALA A 111 -11.93 11.91 25.73
N GLY A 112 -11.04 11.50 26.65
CA GLY A 112 -11.38 10.58 27.76
C GLY A 112 -11.61 9.12 27.33
N LYS A 113 -11.19 8.72 26.12
CA LYS A 113 -11.32 7.35 25.62
C LYS A 113 -10.03 6.56 25.83
N SER A 114 -10.11 5.23 25.72
CA SER A 114 -8.92 4.37 25.83
C SER A 114 -7.95 4.64 24.68
N PHE A 115 -6.69 4.94 25.03
CA PHE A 115 -5.60 5.17 24.08
C PHE A 115 -5.39 3.97 23.13
N TYR A 116 -5.53 2.75 23.64
CA TYR A 116 -5.19 1.53 22.92
C TYR A 116 -6.33 1.05 22.00
N LEU A 117 -7.57 1.46 22.27
CA LEU A 117 -8.74 0.95 21.54
C LEU A 117 -8.70 1.20 20.01
N PRO A 118 -8.38 2.40 19.49
CA PRO A 118 -8.29 2.59 18.03
C PRO A 118 -7.19 1.71 17.41
N ALA A 119 -6.07 1.54 18.10
CA ALA A 119 -4.98 0.67 17.65
C ALA A 119 -5.44 -0.79 17.55
N PHE A 120 -6.16 -1.28 18.56
CA PHE A 120 -6.73 -2.63 18.53
C PHE A 120 -7.68 -2.82 17.35
N ILE A 121 -8.63 -1.91 17.16
CA ILE A 121 -9.60 -1.99 16.06
C ILE A 121 -8.89 -1.99 14.71
N LEU A 122 -7.91 -1.10 14.51
CA LEU A 122 -7.16 -1.02 13.26
C LEU A 122 -6.29 -2.26 13.02
N LEU A 123 -5.52 -2.72 14.01
CA LEU A 123 -4.64 -3.88 13.86
C LEU A 123 -5.40 -5.22 13.76
N THR A 124 -6.68 -5.23 14.11
CA THR A 124 -7.60 -6.37 13.89
C THR A 124 -8.48 -6.20 12.65
N THR A 125 -8.38 -5.06 11.95
CA THR A 125 -9.05 -4.83 10.67
C THR A 125 -8.18 -5.41 9.53
N PRO A 126 -8.69 -6.34 8.70
CA PRO A 126 -7.89 -7.01 7.68
C PRO A 126 -7.11 -6.07 6.77
N GLU A 127 -7.77 -5.05 6.19
CA GLU A 127 -7.11 -4.12 5.26
C GLU A 127 -5.92 -3.42 5.93
N PHE A 128 -6.12 -2.89 7.14
CA PHE A 128 -5.08 -2.14 7.85
C PHE A 128 -3.92 -3.05 8.28
N LEU A 129 -4.22 -4.26 8.78
CA LEU A 129 -3.18 -5.20 9.16
C LEU A 129 -2.36 -5.67 7.95
N LEU A 130 -2.98 -5.89 6.79
CA LEU A 130 -2.28 -6.24 5.55
C LEU A 130 -1.31 -5.14 5.13
N HIS A 131 -1.79 -3.89 5.10
CA HIS A 131 -1.01 -2.72 4.72
C HIS A 131 0.15 -2.38 5.68
N ALA A 132 0.07 -2.84 6.93
CA ALA A 132 1.16 -2.70 7.89
C ALA A 132 2.40 -3.57 7.57
N GLY A 133 2.39 -4.42 6.55
CA GLY A 133 3.61 -5.13 6.17
C GLY A 133 3.67 -5.53 4.71
N VAL A 134 3.23 -4.63 3.83
CA VAL A 134 3.51 -4.69 2.40
C VAL A 134 4.00 -3.33 1.93
N VAL A 135 4.73 -3.29 0.82
CA VAL A 135 5.10 -2.02 0.18
C VAL A 135 3.84 -1.32 -0.33
N SER A 136 3.46 -0.19 0.30
CA SER A 136 2.12 0.38 0.12
C SER A 136 2.05 1.89 -0.08
N THR A 137 1.74 2.29 -1.31
CA THR A 137 1.34 3.68 -1.61
C THR A 137 0.06 4.09 -0.86
N ASP A 138 -0.84 3.15 -0.63
CA ASP A 138 -2.12 3.39 0.04
C ASP A 138 -1.96 3.72 1.53
N ALA A 139 -0.98 3.12 2.22
CA ALA A 139 -0.69 3.42 3.62
C ALA A 139 -0.27 4.89 3.80
N VAL A 140 0.58 5.41 2.91
CA VAL A 140 1.05 6.80 2.92
C VAL A 140 -0.10 7.78 2.57
N LEU A 141 -0.97 7.40 1.63
CA LEU A 141 -2.18 8.17 1.34
C LEU A 141 -3.14 8.18 2.54
N CYS A 142 -3.37 7.03 3.17
CA CYS A 142 -4.22 6.90 4.37
C CYS A 142 -3.70 7.76 5.53
N PHE A 143 -2.37 7.79 5.73
CA PHE A 143 -1.73 8.69 6.69
C PHE A 143 -2.03 10.16 6.38
N SER A 144 -1.80 10.58 5.13
CA SER A 144 -2.06 11.95 4.69
C SER A 144 -3.53 12.35 4.86
N ILE A 145 -4.46 11.50 4.43
CA ILE A 145 -5.91 11.70 4.61
C ILE A 145 -6.25 11.80 6.10
N THR A 146 -5.71 10.94 6.94
CA THR A 146 -5.95 10.97 8.38
C THR A 146 -5.51 12.28 9.00
N LEU A 147 -4.30 12.75 8.65
CA LEU A 147 -3.80 14.04 9.12
C LEU A 147 -4.67 15.19 8.62
N ILE A 148 -5.11 15.20 7.35
CA ILE A 148 -6.02 16.21 6.80
C ILE A 148 -7.32 16.25 7.61
N MET A 149 -7.97 15.10 7.79
CA MET A 149 -9.28 15.00 8.44
C MET A 149 -9.21 15.37 9.93
N ILE A 150 -8.20 14.87 10.66
CA ILE A 150 -8.01 15.23 12.09
C ILE A 150 -7.62 16.70 12.24
N SER A 151 -6.75 17.21 11.37
CA SER A 151 -6.32 18.61 11.40
C SER A 151 -7.49 19.55 11.11
N PHE A 152 -8.34 19.20 10.15
CA PHE A 152 -9.57 19.93 9.87
C PHE A 152 -10.48 19.95 11.10
N TRP A 153 -10.76 18.78 11.69
CA TRP A 153 -11.61 18.70 12.89
C TRP A 153 -11.07 19.57 14.03
N LYS A 154 -9.77 19.49 14.30
CA LYS A 154 -9.12 20.32 15.32
C LYS A 154 -9.12 21.81 14.96
N SER A 155 -9.02 22.15 13.68
CA SER A 155 -9.09 23.55 13.23
C SER A 155 -10.46 24.18 13.48
N ILE A 156 -11.54 23.39 13.36
CA ILE A 156 -12.90 23.85 13.65
C ILE A 156 -13.14 24.00 15.16
N GLU A 157 -12.65 23.06 15.97
CA GLU A 157 -12.78 23.11 17.44
C GLU A 157 -12.02 24.29 18.07
N ASN A 158 -10.88 24.68 17.51
CA ASN A 158 -10.05 25.73 18.08
C ASN A 158 -10.55 27.13 17.65
N ASN A 159 -10.42 28.10 18.55
CA ASN A 159 -10.79 29.49 18.29
C ASN A 159 -9.67 30.31 17.65
N LYS A 160 -8.42 29.86 17.76
CA LYS A 160 -7.22 30.51 17.20
C LYS A 160 -6.47 29.56 16.27
N ARG A 161 -5.76 30.14 15.31
CA ARG A 161 -4.82 29.41 14.44
C ARG A 161 -3.76 28.72 15.30
N ASN A 162 -3.49 27.45 15.01
CA ASN A 162 -2.46 26.67 15.67
C ASN A 162 -1.80 25.69 14.70
N PHE A 163 -0.96 24.81 15.23
CA PHE A 163 -0.22 23.81 14.45
C PHE A 163 -1.12 22.95 13.54
N TRP A 164 -2.33 22.59 13.97
CA TRP A 164 -3.25 21.76 13.17
C TRP A 164 -3.64 22.43 11.87
N ASN A 165 -3.79 23.76 11.88
CA ASN A 165 -4.14 24.49 10.67
C ASN A 165 -3.05 24.39 9.60
N TYR A 166 -1.77 24.39 9.99
CA TYR A 166 -0.66 24.23 9.06
C TYR A 166 -0.43 22.75 8.70
N LEU A 167 -0.63 21.84 9.65
CA LEU A 167 -0.52 20.40 9.42
C LEU A 167 -1.53 19.92 8.36
N PHE A 168 -2.72 20.54 8.29
CA PHE A 168 -3.68 20.30 7.21
C PHE A 168 -3.05 20.48 5.82
N PHE A 169 -2.34 21.58 5.60
CA PHE A 169 -1.70 21.89 4.32
C PHE A 169 -0.44 21.06 4.07
N ILE A 170 0.36 20.80 5.11
CA ILE A 170 1.50 19.87 5.02
C ILE A 170 1.01 18.49 4.56
N ALA A 171 -0.06 17.99 5.18
CA ALA A 171 -0.64 16.70 4.84
C ALA A 171 -1.27 16.67 3.44
N LEU A 172 -1.81 17.78 2.95
CA LEU A 172 -2.22 17.91 1.55
C LEU A 172 -1.03 17.77 0.59
N GLY A 173 0.08 18.44 0.87
CA GLY A 173 1.31 18.32 0.06
C GLY A 173 1.84 16.88 0.04
N LEU A 174 1.90 16.22 1.20
CA LEU A 174 2.29 14.82 1.31
C LEU A 174 1.33 13.88 0.56
N GLY A 175 0.02 14.14 0.64
CA GLY A 175 -0.97 13.35 -0.09
C GLY A 175 -0.84 13.46 -1.60
N LEU A 176 -0.56 14.66 -2.11
CA LEU A 176 -0.28 14.91 -3.52
C LEU A 176 0.99 14.17 -3.97
N LEU A 177 2.03 14.11 -3.14
CA LEU A 177 3.25 13.32 -3.42
C LEU A 177 3.10 11.82 -3.15
N SER A 178 1.99 11.37 -2.58
CA SER A 178 1.71 9.94 -2.36
C SER A 178 0.93 9.32 -3.53
N LYS A 179 -0.22 9.92 -3.85
CA LYS A 179 -1.14 9.39 -4.88
C LYS A 179 -1.80 10.47 -5.75
N GLY A 180 -1.20 11.66 -5.82
CA GLY A 180 -1.67 12.72 -6.70
C GLY A 180 -2.98 13.36 -6.26
N PRO A 181 -3.76 13.92 -7.19
CA PRO A 181 -5.01 14.61 -6.91
C PRO A 181 -6.05 13.79 -6.14
N LEU A 182 -5.92 12.46 -6.10
CA LEU A 182 -6.83 11.59 -5.37
C LEU A 182 -6.97 11.99 -3.88
N VAL A 183 -5.93 12.55 -3.25
CA VAL A 183 -6.04 13.04 -1.86
C VAL A 183 -7.14 14.10 -1.72
N LEU A 184 -7.25 15.03 -2.68
CA LEU A 184 -8.27 16.08 -2.67
C LEU A 184 -9.64 15.48 -2.96
N VAL A 185 -9.71 14.56 -3.92
CA VAL A 185 -10.96 13.86 -4.27
C VAL A 185 -11.54 13.11 -3.08
N LEU A 186 -10.70 12.51 -2.24
CA LEU A 186 -11.15 11.73 -1.08
C LEU A 186 -11.40 12.58 0.19
N THR A 187 -10.91 13.82 0.25
CA THR A 187 -11.02 14.66 1.46
C THR A 187 -11.89 15.90 1.27
N ALA A 188 -11.77 16.63 0.16
CA ALA A 188 -12.49 17.88 -0.02
C ALA A 188 -14.02 17.71 -0.06
N PRO A 189 -14.60 16.74 -0.80
CA PRO A 189 -16.05 16.57 -0.84
C PRO A 189 -16.71 16.21 0.51
N PRO A 190 -16.23 15.22 1.31
CA PRO A 190 -16.86 14.92 2.59
C PRO A 190 -16.73 16.09 3.57
N LEU A 191 -15.62 16.84 3.53
CA LEU A 191 -15.47 18.06 4.32
C LEU A 191 -16.46 19.14 3.90
N PHE A 192 -16.58 19.40 2.60
CA PHE A 192 -17.49 20.40 2.04
C PHE A 192 -18.96 20.07 2.35
N ILE A 193 -19.38 18.82 2.13
CA ILE A 193 -20.73 18.35 2.46
C ILE A 193 -21.00 18.51 3.97
N TRP A 194 -20.02 18.18 4.81
CA TRP A 194 -20.15 18.33 6.26
C TRP A 194 -20.33 19.80 6.67
N LEU A 195 -19.54 20.71 6.09
CA LEU A 195 -19.64 22.16 6.34
C LEU A 195 -21.03 22.70 6.01
N ILE A 196 -21.61 22.26 4.89
CA ILE A 196 -22.98 22.63 4.47
C ILE A 196 -24.00 22.09 5.48
N ILE A 197 -23.96 20.79 5.79
CA ILE A 197 -24.92 20.15 6.70
C ILE A 197 -24.88 20.79 8.09
N GLN A 198 -23.68 21.07 8.60
CA GLN A 198 -23.48 21.68 9.92
C GLN A 198 -23.60 23.20 9.92
N LYS A 199 -23.94 23.82 8.77
CA LYS A 199 -24.13 25.27 8.60
C LYS A 199 -22.96 26.09 9.17
N VAL A 200 -21.73 25.62 8.95
CA VAL A 200 -20.54 26.32 9.41
C VAL A 200 -20.35 27.57 8.56
N SER A 201 -20.16 28.72 9.19
CA SER A 201 -19.96 30.00 8.50
C SER A 201 -18.68 29.97 7.65
N ILE A 202 -18.78 30.38 6.38
CA ILE A 202 -17.63 30.54 5.48
C ILE A 202 -16.62 31.54 6.06
N LYS A 203 -17.11 32.60 6.71
CA LYS A 203 -16.27 33.61 7.37
C LYS A 203 -15.43 33.01 8.48
N ASP A 204 -15.99 32.08 9.26
CA ASP A 204 -15.25 31.40 10.33
C ASP A 204 -14.13 30.53 9.75
N ILE A 205 -14.40 29.81 8.67
CA ILE A 205 -13.40 28.98 7.99
C ILE A 205 -12.29 29.85 7.42
N TRP A 206 -12.62 30.96 6.75
CA TRP A 206 -11.64 31.88 6.17
C TRP A 206 -10.72 32.50 7.22
N ASN A 207 -11.28 32.85 8.38
CA ASN A 207 -10.50 33.44 9.47
C ASN A 207 -9.64 32.41 10.19
N LYS A 208 -10.18 31.22 10.46
CA LYS A 208 -9.50 30.17 11.23
C LYS A 208 -8.44 29.42 10.43
N ILE A 209 -8.58 29.30 9.11
CA ILE A 209 -7.64 28.55 8.26
C ILE A 209 -6.67 29.53 7.58
N PRO A 210 -5.35 29.33 7.66
CA PRO A 210 -4.36 30.20 7.05
C PRO A 210 -4.22 29.89 5.56
N TRP A 211 -5.23 30.21 4.76
CA TRP A 211 -5.31 29.81 3.34
C TRP A 211 -4.08 30.19 2.52
N LEU A 212 -3.64 31.45 2.57
CA LEU A 212 -2.50 31.92 1.77
C LEU A 212 -1.20 31.17 2.13
N THR A 213 -0.77 31.27 3.39
CA THR A 213 0.47 30.61 3.85
C THR A 213 0.37 29.08 3.77
N GLY A 214 -0.83 28.54 4.00
CA GLY A 214 -1.12 27.13 3.89
C GLY A 214 -0.98 26.61 2.47
N ILE A 215 -1.58 27.28 1.49
CA ILE A 215 -1.44 26.94 0.07
C ILE A 215 0.03 27.03 -0.35
N LEU A 216 0.76 28.07 0.09
CA LEU A 216 2.19 28.18 -0.16
C LEU A 216 2.98 26.99 0.40
N ILE A 217 2.63 26.47 1.58
CA ILE A 217 3.23 25.25 2.15
C ILE A 217 2.93 24.03 1.28
N THR A 218 1.67 23.83 0.87
CA THR A 218 1.31 22.72 -0.02
C THR A 218 2.08 22.78 -1.33
N ILE A 219 2.17 23.96 -1.93
CA ILE A 219 2.92 24.21 -3.17
C ILE A 219 4.40 23.90 -2.95
N ALA A 220 5.01 24.43 -1.90
CA ALA A 220 6.43 24.22 -1.60
C ALA A 220 6.77 22.74 -1.39
N ILE A 221 5.85 21.94 -0.84
CA ILE A 221 6.04 20.49 -0.66
C ILE A 221 5.88 19.75 -1.97
N ALA A 222 4.77 19.94 -2.69
CA ALA A 222 4.39 19.07 -3.79
C ALA A 222 4.91 19.55 -5.15
N LEU A 223 4.76 20.83 -5.47
CA LEU A 223 4.96 21.36 -6.82
C LEU A 223 6.39 21.18 -7.35
N PRO A 224 7.47 21.36 -6.56
CA PRO A 224 8.83 21.21 -7.07
C PRO A 224 9.09 19.87 -7.74
N TRP A 225 8.63 18.76 -7.13
CA TRP A 225 8.84 17.44 -7.74
C TRP A 225 8.06 17.27 -9.04
N TYR A 226 6.81 17.73 -9.11
CA TYR A 226 6.01 17.65 -10.34
C TYR A 226 6.68 18.40 -11.50
N LEU A 227 7.22 19.59 -11.23
CA LEU A 227 7.94 20.37 -12.24
C LEU A 227 9.26 19.70 -12.67
N MET A 228 10.02 19.17 -11.71
CA MET A 228 11.26 18.45 -12.02
C MET A 228 11.01 17.15 -12.81
N ALA A 229 9.95 16.41 -12.47
CA ALA A 229 9.57 15.18 -13.16
C ALA A 229 9.16 15.45 -14.60
N GLU A 230 8.34 16.48 -14.85
CA GLU A 230 7.98 16.90 -16.22
C GLU A 230 9.21 17.37 -17.00
N ASN A 231 10.06 18.20 -16.41
CA ASN A 231 11.24 18.73 -17.11
C ASN A 231 12.24 17.63 -17.50
N ARG A 232 12.42 16.60 -16.67
CA ARG A 232 13.32 15.47 -16.96
C ARG A 232 12.68 14.37 -17.80
N SER A 233 11.36 14.29 -17.81
CA SER A 233 10.60 13.26 -18.53
C SER A 233 9.31 13.87 -19.11
N PRO A 234 9.42 14.66 -20.19
CA PRO A 234 8.28 15.39 -20.77
C PRO A 234 7.13 14.46 -21.14
N GLY A 235 5.90 14.91 -20.90
CA GLY A 235 4.67 14.12 -21.06
C GLY A 235 4.24 13.36 -19.79
N PHE A 236 5.04 13.39 -18.73
CA PHE A 236 4.70 12.81 -17.44
C PHE A 236 3.38 13.37 -16.89
N LEU A 237 3.18 14.69 -16.88
CA LEU A 237 1.98 15.33 -16.33
C LEU A 237 0.73 14.97 -17.12
N ASP A 238 0.78 14.94 -18.46
CA ASP A 238 -0.36 14.51 -19.27
C ASP A 238 -0.72 13.05 -18.96
N TYR A 239 0.28 12.17 -18.96
CA TYR A 239 0.05 10.76 -18.64
C TYR A 239 -0.50 10.57 -17.22
N PHE A 240 0.14 11.19 -16.22
CA PHE A 240 -0.17 10.99 -14.81
C PHE A 240 -1.49 11.66 -14.40
N ILE A 241 -1.73 12.91 -14.81
CA ILE A 241 -2.96 13.61 -14.45
C ILE A 241 -4.10 13.13 -15.34
N VAL A 242 -3.98 13.24 -16.66
CA VAL A 242 -5.07 12.93 -17.59
C VAL A 242 -5.27 11.41 -17.75
N GLY A 243 -4.21 10.67 -17.98
CA GLY A 243 -4.26 9.22 -18.14
C GLY A 243 -4.69 8.49 -16.86
N GLU A 244 -3.89 8.60 -15.81
CA GLU A 244 -4.05 7.79 -14.59
C GLU A 244 -5.21 8.23 -13.68
N HIS A 245 -5.67 9.48 -13.72
CA HIS A 245 -6.79 9.94 -12.88
C HIS A 245 -8.11 10.07 -13.63
N PHE A 246 -8.11 10.71 -14.81
CA PHE A 246 -9.37 10.92 -15.55
C PHE A 246 -9.71 9.73 -16.44
N LYS A 247 -8.83 9.38 -17.39
CA LYS A 247 -9.10 8.29 -18.36
C LYS A 247 -9.24 6.95 -17.64
N ARG A 248 -8.37 6.64 -16.67
CA ARG A 248 -8.44 5.39 -15.89
C ARG A 248 -9.73 5.25 -15.06
N PHE A 249 -10.28 6.36 -14.57
CA PHE A 249 -11.51 6.35 -13.77
C PHE A 249 -12.77 6.26 -14.65
N LEU A 250 -12.83 7.05 -15.73
CA LEU A 250 -14.02 7.19 -16.58
C LEU A 250 -14.07 6.14 -17.72
N VAL A 251 -12.92 5.70 -18.24
CA VAL A 251 -12.84 4.84 -19.43
C VAL A 251 -12.59 3.39 -19.02
N SER A 252 -13.62 2.57 -19.15
CA SER A 252 -13.57 1.13 -18.88
C SER A 252 -12.56 0.43 -19.80
N GLY A 253 -11.48 -0.11 -19.23
CA GLY A 253 -10.46 -0.84 -19.99
C GLY A 253 -9.55 0.06 -20.84
N TRP A 254 -9.29 1.28 -20.38
CA TRP A 254 -8.31 2.20 -20.97
C TRP A 254 -7.03 1.46 -21.40
N LYS A 255 -6.74 1.51 -22.71
CA LYS A 255 -5.59 0.82 -23.35
C LYS A 255 -4.25 1.53 -23.15
N GLY A 256 -4.27 2.74 -22.58
CA GLY A 256 -3.06 3.52 -22.31
C GLY A 256 -2.34 3.16 -21.01
N ASP A 257 -2.81 2.15 -20.25
CA ASP A 257 -2.11 1.67 -19.06
C ASP A 257 -0.79 1.01 -19.49
N LEU A 258 0.31 1.76 -19.36
CA LEU A 258 1.65 1.31 -19.73
C LEU A 258 2.17 0.20 -18.80
N TYR A 259 1.55 0.03 -17.63
CA TYR A 259 2.14 -0.71 -16.51
C TYR A 259 1.24 -1.85 -15.98
N GLY A 260 0.12 -2.15 -16.63
CA GLY A 260 -0.71 -3.31 -16.30
C GLY A 260 -2.06 -3.35 -17.01
N SER A 261 -2.84 -4.39 -16.74
CA SER A 261 -4.26 -4.45 -17.11
C SER A 261 -5.09 -4.07 -15.88
N GLY A 262 -5.94 -3.04 -16.01
CA GLY A 262 -6.88 -2.66 -14.95
C GLY A 262 -7.68 -3.87 -14.45
N HIS A 263 -7.79 -4.02 -13.13
CA HIS A 263 -8.62 -5.06 -12.51
C HIS A 263 -10.08 -4.66 -12.71
N LYS A 264 -10.70 -5.18 -13.79
CA LYS A 264 -12.10 -4.90 -14.08
C LYS A 264 -12.97 -5.62 -13.06
N GLN A 265 -13.59 -4.84 -12.18
CA GLN A 265 -14.56 -5.30 -11.20
C GLN A 265 -15.97 -4.81 -11.59
N PRO A 266 -17.03 -5.51 -11.15
CA PRO A 266 -18.40 -5.01 -11.26
C PRO A 266 -18.57 -3.67 -10.54
N PHE A 267 -19.52 -2.84 -11.01
CA PHE A 267 -19.90 -1.62 -10.30
C PHE A 267 -20.36 -1.95 -8.87
N GLY A 268 -19.99 -1.10 -7.91
CA GLY A 268 -20.31 -1.32 -6.50
C GLY A 268 -19.50 -2.42 -5.80
N MET A 269 -18.58 -3.14 -6.47
CA MET A 269 -17.73 -4.16 -5.83
C MET A 269 -16.89 -3.61 -4.67
N ILE A 270 -16.65 -2.29 -4.63
CA ILE A 270 -16.01 -1.62 -3.49
C ILE A 270 -16.76 -1.86 -2.17
N TRP A 271 -18.09 -1.96 -2.18
CA TRP A 271 -18.86 -2.25 -0.96
C TRP A 271 -18.60 -3.65 -0.44
N VAL A 272 -18.44 -4.64 -1.33
CA VAL A 272 -18.02 -5.99 -0.94
C VAL A 272 -16.64 -5.94 -0.30
N PHE A 273 -15.70 -5.19 -0.89
CA PHE A 273 -14.37 -5.00 -0.28
C PHE A 273 -14.47 -4.33 1.10
N VAL A 274 -15.32 -3.30 1.26
CA VAL A 274 -15.55 -2.66 2.57
C VAL A 274 -16.02 -3.70 3.59
N PHE A 275 -17.00 -4.54 3.25
CA PHE A 275 -17.49 -5.57 4.17
C PHE A 275 -16.43 -6.61 4.53
N VAL A 276 -15.74 -7.17 3.52
CA VAL A 276 -14.76 -8.24 3.72
C VAL A 276 -13.52 -7.74 4.46
N PHE A 277 -12.95 -6.62 4.01
CA PHE A 277 -11.66 -6.15 4.51
C PHE A 277 -11.76 -5.21 5.72
N SER A 278 -12.99 -4.83 6.10
CA SER A 278 -13.27 -4.12 7.37
C SER A 278 -14.03 -4.96 8.41
N PHE A 279 -14.21 -6.26 8.14
CA PHE A 279 -14.73 -7.22 9.11
C PHE A 279 -13.76 -7.37 10.30
N PRO A 280 -14.23 -7.53 11.56
CA PRO A 280 -15.62 -7.60 11.99
C PRO A 280 -16.21 -6.25 12.43
N TRP A 281 -15.51 -5.14 12.22
CA TRP A 281 -15.91 -3.87 12.82
C TRP A 281 -17.03 -3.18 12.05
N ILE A 282 -17.03 -3.32 10.72
CA ILE A 282 -17.96 -2.62 9.83
C ILE A 282 -19.42 -2.98 10.07
N GLN A 283 -19.76 -4.25 10.34
CA GLN A 283 -21.14 -4.65 10.59
C GLN A 283 -21.72 -4.00 11.86
N PHE A 284 -20.92 -3.86 12.91
CA PHE A 284 -21.39 -3.26 14.17
C PHE A 284 -21.66 -1.77 13.99
N ILE A 285 -20.83 -1.09 13.20
CA ILE A 285 -21.05 0.31 12.86
C ILE A 285 -22.27 0.49 11.97
N PHE A 286 -22.46 -0.32 10.92
CA PHE A 286 -23.65 -0.20 10.08
C PHE A 286 -24.95 -0.48 10.84
N ILE A 287 -24.97 -1.48 11.73
CA ILE A 287 -26.13 -1.74 12.61
C ILE A 287 -26.38 -0.52 13.53
N LYS A 288 -25.33 0.07 14.11
CA LYS A 288 -25.45 1.21 15.02
C LYS A 288 -25.94 2.46 14.29
N LEU A 289 -25.37 2.78 13.13
CA LEU A 289 -25.79 3.88 12.28
C LEU A 289 -27.23 3.71 11.78
N TRP A 290 -27.66 2.50 11.43
CA TRP A 290 -29.05 2.25 11.03
C TRP A 290 -30.05 2.57 12.15
N LYS A 291 -29.73 2.19 13.39
CA LYS A 291 -30.54 2.51 14.58
C LYS A 291 -30.61 4.01 14.84
N GLU A 292 -29.51 4.72 14.63
CA GLU A 292 -29.39 6.17 14.87
C GLU A 292 -29.62 7.05 13.63
N ARG A 293 -30.13 6.50 12.53
CA ARG A 293 -30.25 7.20 11.24
C ARG A 293 -30.96 8.56 11.30
N ARG A 294 -31.84 8.77 12.29
CA ARG A 294 -32.57 10.03 12.50
C ARG A 294 -31.77 11.11 13.25
N THR A 295 -30.66 10.74 13.88
CA THR A 295 -29.86 11.63 14.75
C THR A 295 -28.40 11.78 14.30
N ILE A 296 -27.89 10.93 13.39
CA ILE A 296 -26.50 10.99 12.88
C ILE A 296 -26.10 12.41 12.48
N LEU A 297 -26.91 13.09 11.66
CA LEU A 297 -26.58 14.43 11.15
C LEU A 297 -26.65 15.53 12.21
N LYS A 298 -27.31 15.29 13.36
CA LYS A 298 -27.37 16.24 14.48
C LYS A 298 -26.08 16.25 15.29
N ASN A 299 -25.36 15.13 15.35
CA ASN A 299 -24.09 15.04 16.03
C ASN A 299 -22.95 15.43 15.07
N LYS A 300 -22.31 16.57 15.33
CA LYS A 300 -21.22 17.12 14.51
C LYS A 300 -20.08 16.12 14.31
N TRP A 301 -19.68 15.40 15.35
CA TRP A 301 -18.56 14.43 15.28
C TRP A 301 -18.96 13.16 14.53
N VAL A 302 -20.14 12.59 14.83
CA VAL A 302 -20.60 11.37 14.16
C VAL A 302 -20.85 11.63 12.67
N SER A 303 -21.52 12.72 12.32
CA SER A 303 -21.74 13.08 10.91
C SER A 303 -20.44 13.29 10.14
N PHE A 304 -19.43 13.90 10.77
CA PHE A 304 -18.09 14.07 10.19
C PHE A 304 -17.46 12.71 9.84
N LEU A 305 -17.45 11.78 10.81
CA LEU A 305 -16.88 10.46 10.61
C LEU A 305 -17.68 9.61 9.62
N VAL A 306 -19.01 9.73 9.60
CA VAL A 306 -19.87 9.01 8.65
C VAL A 306 -19.64 9.49 7.22
N LEU A 307 -19.52 10.80 6.99
CA LEU A 307 -19.20 11.33 5.66
C LEU A 307 -17.80 10.89 5.21
N TRP A 308 -16.82 10.89 6.12
CA TRP A 308 -15.48 10.33 5.83
C TRP A 308 -15.56 8.83 5.49
N LEU A 309 -16.27 8.04 6.29
CA LEU A 309 -16.43 6.60 6.08
C LEU A 309 -17.09 6.27 4.74
N LEU A 310 -18.18 6.97 4.39
CA LEU A 310 -19.01 6.63 3.24
C LEU A 310 -18.54 7.26 1.93
N TRP A 311 -17.83 8.40 1.96
CA TRP A 311 -17.44 9.09 0.74
C TRP A 311 -16.55 8.24 -0.17
N THR A 312 -15.52 7.58 0.39
CA THR A 312 -14.59 6.77 -0.40
C THR A 312 -15.30 5.64 -1.19
N PRO A 313 -16.13 4.77 -0.57
CA PRO A 313 -16.85 3.75 -1.31
C PRO A 313 -17.92 4.34 -2.25
N LEU A 314 -18.57 5.45 -1.90
CA LEU A 314 -19.50 6.14 -2.81
C LEU A 314 -18.79 6.60 -4.08
N PHE A 315 -17.65 7.27 -3.95
CA PHE A 315 -16.84 7.73 -5.08
C PHE A 315 -16.41 6.57 -5.98
N PHE A 316 -15.93 5.46 -5.41
CA PHE A 316 -15.48 4.30 -6.17
C PHE A 316 -16.61 3.37 -6.65
N THR A 317 -17.88 3.62 -6.29
CA THR A 317 -19.02 2.78 -6.72
C THR A 317 -19.15 2.75 -8.24
N ILE A 318 -18.86 3.87 -8.91
CA ILE A 318 -18.95 4.04 -10.36
C ILE A 318 -17.64 3.66 -11.09
N SER A 319 -16.60 3.21 -10.38
CA SER A 319 -15.32 2.85 -10.99
C SER A 319 -15.23 1.34 -11.24
N LYS A 320 -14.88 0.94 -12.47
CA LYS A 320 -14.60 -0.46 -12.80
C LYS A 320 -13.18 -0.89 -12.46
N ASN A 321 -12.24 0.05 -12.36
CA ASN A 321 -10.81 -0.22 -12.13
C ASN A 321 -10.47 -0.04 -10.64
N ILE A 322 -10.99 -0.93 -9.79
CA ILE A 322 -10.85 -0.82 -8.34
C ILE A 322 -10.10 -2.01 -7.72
N LEU A 323 -9.45 -1.73 -6.60
CA LEU A 323 -8.74 -2.69 -5.78
C LEU A 323 -9.27 -2.60 -4.35
N HIS A 324 -9.18 -3.70 -3.58
CA HIS A 324 -9.57 -3.70 -2.17
C HIS A 324 -8.79 -2.67 -1.34
N THR A 325 -7.51 -2.43 -1.69
CA THR A 325 -6.62 -1.42 -1.09
C THR A 325 -7.22 -0.01 -1.02
N TYR A 326 -8.17 0.33 -1.90
CA TYR A 326 -8.83 1.63 -1.87
C TYR A 326 -9.76 1.81 -0.67
N THR A 327 -10.04 0.74 0.08
CA THR A 327 -10.79 0.78 1.33
C THR A 327 -9.92 1.15 2.54
N LEU A 328 -8.59 1.15 2.44
CA LEU A 328 -7.73 1.46 3.59
C LEU A 328 -8.05 2.79 4.29
N PRO A 329 -8.32 3.92 3.58
CA PRO A 329 -8.64 5.18 4.26
C PRO A 329 -9.91 5.13 5.12
N ILE A 330 -10.85 4.22 4.85
CA ILE A 330 -12.11 4.12 5.60
C ILE A 330 -11.94 3.40 6.95
N THR A 331 -10.84 2.67 7.16
CA THR A 331 -10.60 1.97 8.43
C THR A 331 -10.43 2.95 9.59
N ILE A 332 -9.99 4.19 9.30
CA ILE A 332 -9.75 5.24 10.27
C ILE A 332 -11.05 5.80 10.86
N PRO A 333 -12.00 6.34 10.07
CA PRO A 333 -13.29 6.76 10.60
C PRO A 333 -14.08 5.58 11.18
N LEU A 334 -13.92 4.37 10.63
CA LEU A 334 -14.49 3.16 11.23
C LEU A 334 -14.00 2.94 12.67
N ALA A 335 -12.68 3.00 12.90
CA ALA A 335 -12.09 2.85 14.22
C ALA A 335 -12.55 3.97 15.17
N LEU A 336 -12.63 5.21 14.70
CA LEU A 336 -13.10 6.34 15.51
C LEU A 336 -14.59 6.24 15.87
N LEU A 337 -15.44 5.75 14.96
CA LEU A 337 -16.85 5.45 15.25
C LEU A 337 -16.98 4.31 16.26
N MET A 338 -16.19 3.25 16.12
CA MET A 338 -16.16 2.16 17.09
C MET A 338 -15.73 2.63 18.48
N VAL A 339 -14.72 3.51 18.56
CA VAL A 339 -14.30 4.14 19.82
C VAL A 339 -15.40 5.02 20.41
N HIS A 340 -16.10 5.79 19.58
CA HIS A 340 -17.21 6.65 20.01
C HIS A 340 -18.32 5.82 20.69
N TYR A 341 -18.80 4.78 19.99
CA TYR A 341 -19.89 3.91 20.46
C TYR A 341 -19.45 2.79 21.41
N TRP A 342 -18.15 2.68 21.72
CA TRP A 342 -17.59 1.55 22.48
C TRP A 342 -18.34 1.27 23.79
N HIS A 343 -18.69 2.34 24.51
CA HIS A 343 -19.34 2.26 25.81
C HIS A 343 -20.76 1.68 25.76
N GLU A 344 -21.44 1.77 24.62
CA GLU A 344 -22.83 1.35 24.43
C GLU A 344 -22.96 -0.14 24.03
N PHE A 345 -21.85 -0.77 23.61
CA PHE A 345 -21.85 -2.20 23.33
C PHE A 345 -21.89 -3.00 24.64
N LYS A 346 -22.94 -3.80 24.81
CA LYS A 346 -23.14 -4.66 25.99
C LYS A 346 -22.05 -5.74 26.11
N ASN A 347 -21.74 -6.43 25.02
CA ASN A 347 -20.81 -7.57 25.03
C ASN A 347 -19.44 -7.22 24.40
N LYS A 348 -18.66 -6.38 25.10
CA LYS A 348 -17.31 -5.96 24.68
C LYS A 348 -16.34 -7.15 24.52
N LYS A 349 -16.49 -8.19 25.35
CA LYS A 349 -15.67 -9.41 25.28
C LYS A 349 -15.83 -10.11 23.93
N LEU A 350 -17.08 -10.27 23.45
CA LEU A 350 -17.36 -10.85 22.14
C LEU A 350 -16.73 -10.03 21.01
N LEU A 351 -16.84 -8.69 21.06
CA LEU A 351 -16.23 -7.81 20.06
C LEU A 351 -14.71 -7.97 20.00
N ILE A 352 -14.06 -8.00 21.16
CA ILE A 352 -12.61 -8.21 21.26
C ILE A 352 -12.25 -9.60 20.70
N MET A 353 -12.98 -10.66 21.06
CA MET A 353 -12.74 -12.00 20.57
C MET A 353 -12.88 -12.09 19.05
N LEU A 354 -13.95 -11.53 18.49
CA LEU A 354 -14.17 -11.49 17.04
C LEU A 354 -13.07 -10.71 16.31
N GLY A 355 -12.65 -9.57 16.85
CA GLY A 355 -11.54 -8.79 16.30
C GLY A 355 -10.24 -9.60 16.27
N SER A 356 -9.94 -10.36 17.33
CA SER A 356 -8.72 -11.17 17.41
C SER A 356 -8.69 -12.37 16.46
N VAL A 357 -9.81 -12.76 15.82
CA VAL A 357 -9.87 -13.93 14.92
C VAL A 357 -8.94 -13.75 13.72
N PHE A 358 -9.00 -12.61 13.03
CA PHE A 358 -8.22 -12.43 11.80
C PHE A 358 -6.70 -12.46 12.02
N PRO A 359 -6.12 -11.70 12.98
CA PRO A 359 -4.69 -11.82 13.28
C PRO A 359 -4.29 -13.23 13.72
N LEU A 360 -5.16 -13.94 14.45
CA LEU A 360 -4.90 -15.33 14.84
C LEU A 360 -4.88 -16.26 13.62
N LEU A 361 -5.79 -16.10 12.66
CA LEU A 361 -5.77 -16.86 11.41
C LEU A 361 -4.50 -16.58 10.59
N VAL A 362 -4.04 -15.32 10.54
CA VAL A 362 -2.77 -14.96 9.89
C VAL A 362 -1.59 -15.65 10.58
N LEU A 363 -1.58 -15.69 11.92
CA LEU A 363 -0.56 -16.39 12.69
C LEU A 363 -0.56 -17.89 12.40
N ILE A 364 -1.72 -18.54 12.45
CA ILE A 364 -1.88 -19.97 12.18
C ILE A 364 -1.45 -20.30 10.74
N ALA A 365 -1.91 -19.51 9.77
CA ALA A 365 -1.54 -19.69 8.36
C ALA A 365 -0.02 -19.56 8.18
N THR A 366 0.60 -18.56 8.81
CA THR A 366 2.06 -18.40 8.73
C THR A 366 2.80 -19.56 9.39
N ALA A 367 2.38 -19.98 10.58
CA ALA A 367 2.99 -21.11 11.28
C ALA A 367 2.86 -22.40 10.44
N TYR A 368 1.69 -22.66 9.87
CA TYR A 368 1.46 -23.81 8.99
C TYR A 368 2.37 -23.76 7.76
N ILE A 369 2.44 -22.61 7.08
CA ILE A 369 3.29 -22.44 5.90
C ILE A 369 4.78 -22.61 6.27
N SER A 370 5.22 -22.10 7.42
CA SER A 370 6.63 -22.10 7.80
C SER A 370 7.10 -23.48 8.30
N PHE A 371 6.29 -24.18 9.09
CA PHE A 371 6.69 -25.41 9.78
C PHE A 371 6.12 -26.68 9.17
N VAL A 372 4.97 -26.62 8.47
CA VAL A 372 4.29 -27.82 7.95
C VAL A 372 4.48 -27.97 6.45
N ASN A 373 4.27 -26.91 5.66
CA ASN A 373 4.38 -26.99 4.21
C ASN A 373 5.08 -25.78 3.58
N PRO A 374 6.41 -25.68 3.72
CA PRO A 374 7.19 -24.58 3.16
C PRO A 374 7.21 -24.56 1.63
N LYS A 375 6.78 -25.64 0.95
CA LYS A 375 6.63 -25.66 -0.50
C LYS A 375 5.55 -24.68 -0.97
N ILE A 376 4.54 -24.39 -0.14
CA ILE A 376 3.49 -23.42 -0.47
C ILE A 376 4.10 -22.08 -0.88
N ILE A 377 5.09 -21.55 -0.14
CA ILE A 377 5.71 -20.26 -0.50
C ILE A 377 6.47 -20.35 -1.83
N LYS A 378 7.10 -21.49 -2.13
CA LYS A 378 7.84 -21.70 -3.38
C LYS A 378 6.91 -21.70 -4.61
N ASP A 379 5.65 -22.09 -4.42
CA ASP A 379 4.63 -22.09 -5.47
C ASP A 379 3.90 -20.74 -5.62
N LEU A 380 4.14 -19.80 -4.70
CA LEU A 380 3.60 -18.45 -4.80
C LEU A 380 4.36 -17.59 -5.83
N ASN A 381 3.88 -16.37 -6.04
CA ASN A 381 4.38 -15.39 -7.00
C ASN A 381 5.74 -14.75 -6.58
N THR A 382 6.74 -15.56 -6.22
CA THR A 382 8.08 -15.09 -5.85
C THR A 382 9.19 -15.86 -6.57
N ASP A 383 10.25 -15.15 -6.96
CA ASP A 383 11.47 -15.75 -7.51
C ASP A 383 12.58 -15.90 -6.45
N LYS A 384 12.35 -15.47 -5.19
CA LYS A 384 13.36 -15.43 -4.11
C LYS A 384 14.18 -16.71 -3.99
N TYR A 385 13.52 -17.83 -3.71
CA TYR A 385 14.20 -19.07 -3.36
C TYR A 385 15.01 -19.64 -4.52
N VAL A 386 14.50 -19.44 -5.74
CA VAL A 386 15.18 -19.82 -6.97
C VAL A 386 16.44 -18.98 -7.15
N ILE A 387 16.34 -17.66 -7.03
CA ILE A 387 17.48 -16.76 -7.17
C ILE A 387 18.50 -16.99 -6.05
N ASP A 388 18.06 -17.10 -4.79
CA ASP A 388 18.94 -17.37 -3.64
C ASP A 388 19.73 -18.67 -3.84
N LYS A 389 19.10 -19.72 -4.35
CA LYS A 389 19.77 -20.98 -4.65
C LYS A 389 20.79 -20.79 -5.77
N LEU A 390 20.44 -20.11 -6.85
CA LEU A 390 21.37 -19.82 -7.95
C LEU A 390 22.56 -18.97 -7.52
N MET A 391 22.35 -17.99 -6.63
CA MET A 391 23.42 -17.16 -6.08
C MET A 391 24.39 -17.99 -5.22
N LYS A 392 23.92 -19.07 -4.59
CA LYS A 392 24.75 -19.99 -3.81
C LYS A 392 25.47 -21.04 -4.66
N THR A 393 24.79 -21.64 -5.63
CA THR A 393 25.33 -22.76 -6.42
C THR A 393 26.12 -22.32 -7.63
N GLU A 394 25.76 -21.20 -8.24
CA GLU A 394 26.32 -20.71 -9.51
C GLU A 394 26.58 -19.19 -9.43
N PRO A 395 27.37 -18.70 -8.47
CA PRO A 395 27.49 -17.26 -8.16
C PRO A 395 27.97 -16.41 -9.35
N ASN A 396 28.92 -16.93 -10.12
CA ASN A 396 29.59 -16.20 -11.21
C ASN A 396 28.98 -16.44 -12.59
N THR A 397 27.97 -17.30 -12.70
CA THR A 397 27.38 -17.67 -13.98
C THR A 397 26.41 -16.58 -14.43
N PRO A 398 26.58 -15.97 -15.63
CA PRO A 398 25.67 -14.94 -16.14
C PRO A 398 24.23 -15.43 -16.23
N ARG A 399 23.28 -14.58 -15.81
CA ARG A 399 21.86 -14.92 -15.68
C ARG A 399 21.00 -14.07 -16.59
N PHE A 400 20.14 -14.73 -17.34
CA PHE A 400 19.33 -14.11 -18.36
C PHE A 400 17.89 -14.59 -18.26
N TYR A 401 16.94 -13.68 -18.47
CA TYR A 401 15.52 -13.99 -18.52
C TYR A 401 15.03 -14.00 -19.97
N TRP A 402 14.36 -15.08 -20.39
CA TRP A 402 13.82 -15.17 -21.75
C TRP A 402 12.62 -14.22 -21.94
N GLY A 403 12.81 -13.22 -22.79
CA GLY A 403 11.83 -12.24 -23.24
C GLY A 403 11.48 -11.15 -22.22
N LYS A 404 10.94 -11.48 -21.03
CA LYS A 404 10.54 -10.47 -20.03
C LYS A 404 10.76 -10.94 -18.61
N LYS A 405 11.70 -10.28 -17.93
CA LYS A 405 11.97 -10.42 -16.49
C LYS A 405 10.78 -10.05 -15.61
N THR A 406 10.72 -10.62 -14.42
CA THR A 406 9.73 -10.28 -13.38
C THR A 406 10.34 -9.24 -12.43
N TYR A 407 9.51 -8.44 -11.77
CA TYR A 407 10.02 -7.52 -10.72
C TYR A 407 10.63 -8.29 -9.54
N SER A 408 10.07 -9.45 -9.20
CA SER A 408 10.60 -10.32 -8.16
C SER A 408 12.02 -10.79 -8.50
N SER A 409 12.26 -11.32 -9.71
CA SER A 409 13.61 -11.76 -10.12
C SER A 409 14.61 -10.61 -10.16
N GLN A 410 14.20 -9.41 -10.58
CA GLN A 410 15.09 -8.25 -10.56
C GLN A 410 15.48 -7.84 -9.15
N PHE A 411 14.50 -7.77 -8.26
CA PHE A 411 14.72 -7.39 -6.87
C PHE A 411 15.70 -8.34 -6.18
N TYR A 412 15.43 -9.65 -6.25
CA TYR A 412 16.29 -10.65 -5.58
C TYR A 412 17.64 -10.87 -6.25
N ALA A 413 17.77 -10.56 -7.54
CA ALA A 413 19.05 -10.64 -8.23
C ALA A 413 19.83 -9.31 -8.21
N ASN A 414 19.37 -8.30 -7.47
CA ASN A 414 19.97 -6.96 -7.45
C ASN A 414 20.22 -6.40 -8.86
N GLY A 415 19.26 -6.59 -9.77
CA GLY A 415 19.36 -6.09 -11.14
C GLY A 415 20.32 -6.86 -12.07
N HIS A 416 21.03 -7.88 -11.59
CA HIS A 416 22.00 -8.64 -12.39
C HIS A 416 21.38 -9.57 -13.46
N ILE A 417 20.05 -9.67 -13.52
CA ILE A 417 19.35 -10.45 -14.55
C ILE A 417 19.02 -9.55 -15.74
N LYS A 418 19.66 -9.85 -16.88
CA LYS A 418 19.40 -9.21 -18.16
C LYS A 418 18.34 -9.97 -18.96
N VAL A 419 17.74 -9.33 -19.96
CA VAL A 419 16.78 -9.97 -20.87
C VAL A 419 17.50 -10.54 -22.07
N ILE A 420 17.08 -11.72 -22.53
CA ILE A 420 17.52 -12.30 -23.81
C ILE A 420 16.32 -12.67 -24.66
N ASN A 421 16.52 -12.64 -25.98
CA ASN A 421 15.56 -13.06 -26.98
C ASN A 421 16.29 -13.82 -28.10
N GLU A 422 15.54 -14.22 -29.12
CA GLU A 422 16.08 -14.93 -30.29
C GLU A 422 17.14 -14.12 -31.03
N ALA A 423 17.01 -12.80 -31.13
CA ALA A 423 18.00 -11.96 -31.80
C ALA A 423 19.32 -11.83 -31.03
N SER A 424 19.30 -11.99 -29.70
CA SER A 424 20.48 -11.79 -28.85
C SER A 424 21.14 -13.08 -28.38
N ILE A 425 20.46 -14.22 -28.43
CA ILE A 425 20.92 -15.46 -27.79
C ILE A 425 22.24 -15.96 -28.38
N ASP A 426 22.45 -15.86 -29.69
CA ASP A 426 23.71 -16.26 -30.33
C ASP A 426 24.89 -15.42 -29.86
N SER A 427 24.74 -14.10 -29.84
CA SER A 427 25.79 -13.20 -29.38
C SER A 427 26.20 -13.51 -27.93
N ILE A 428 25.22 -13.77 -27.07
CA ILE A 428 25.45 -14.01 -25.64
C ILE A 428 26.02 -15.41 -25.39
N HIS A 429 25.54 -16.41 -26.13
CA HIS A 429 26.04 -17.78 -26.06
C HIS A 429 27.48 -17.89 -26.56
N ASN A 430 27.85 -17.10 -27.59
CA ASN A 430 29.21 -17.05 -28.10
C ASN A 430 30.18 -16.35 -27.13
N LEU A 431 29.70 -15.37 -26.36
CA LEU A 431 30.51 -14.60 -25.40
C LEU A 431 30.73 -15.31 -24.05
N ASN A 432 29.94 -16.34 -23.72
CA ASN A 432 29.98 -16.98 -22.40
C ASN A 432 30.04 -18.50 -22.50
N ASP A 433 30.94 -19.13 -21.76
CA ASP A 433 31.07 -20.60 -21.73
C ASP A 433 29.82 -21.29 -21.19
N THR A 434 29.11 -20.62 -20.28
CA THR A 434 27.89 -21.13 -19.66
C THR A 434 27.01 -19.96 -19.26
N ILE A 435 25.71 -20.06 -19.54
CA ILE A 435 24.70 -19.11 -19.09
C ILE A 435 23.55 -19.83 -18.40
N ILE A 436 22.90 -19.12 -17.47
CA ILE A 436 21.64 -19.56 -16.86
C ILE A 436 20.49 -18.79 -17.49
N VAL A 437 19.50 -19.52 -17.99
CA VAL A 437 18.31 -18.97 -18.64
C VAL A 437 17.08 -19.24 -17.79
N LEU A 438 16.43 -18.18 -17.33
CA LEU A 438 15.19 -18.19 -16.59
C LEU A 438 14.01 -18.00 -17.57
N ILE A 439 13.04 -18.92 -17.52
CA ILE A 439 11.99 -19.01 -18.52
C ILE A 439 10.64 -19.18 -17.83
N LYS A 440 9.65 -18.36 -18.19
CA LYS A 440 8.26 -18.63 -17.76
C LYS A 440 7.76 -19.90 -18.44
N PRO A 441 7.12 -20.86 -17.74
CA PRO A 441 6.64 -22.11 -18.35
C PRO A 441 5.87 -21.91 -19.66
N LYS A 442 4.96 -20.93 -19.70
CA LYS A 442 4.16 -20.61 -20.90
C LYS A 442 4.98 -20.10 -22.10
N ARG A 443 6.23 -19.69 -21.87
CA ARG A 443 7.13 -19.13 -22.89
C ARG A 443 8.16 -20.10 -23.43
N ILE A 444 8.29 -21.29 -22.86
CA ILE A 444 9.26 -22.28 -23.32
C ILE A 444 9.05 -22.63 -24.80
N LYS A 445 7.80 -22.65 -25.27
CA LYS A 445 7.44 -22.94 -26.67
C LYS A 445 7.91 -21.90 -27.69
N TYR A 446 8.29 -20.70 -27.24
CA TYR A 446 8.79 -19.63 -28.11
C TYR A 446 10.33 -19.60 -28.18
N ILE A 447 11.01 -20.57 -27.57
CA ILE A 447 12.46 -20.70 -27.70
C ILE A 447 12.72 -21.58 -28.93
N PRO A 448 13.61 -21.16 -29.85
CA PRO A 448 13.96 -21.97 -31.00
C PRO A 448 14.42 -23.37 -30.58
N GLU A 449 14.03 -24.38 -31.36
CA GLU A 449 14.28 -25.78 -31.03
C GLU A 449 15.76 -26.11 -30.84
N VAL A 450 16.62 -25.48 -31.65
CA VAL A 450 18.08 -25.60 -31.59
C VAL A 450 18.65 -25.30 -30.20
N TYR A 451 18.09 -24.34 -29.46
CA TYR A 451 18.53 -24.06 -28.09
C TYR A 451 17.78 -24.91 -27.06
N ARG A 452 16.50 -25.21 -27.28
CA ARG A 452 15.72 -26.05 -26.35
C ARG A 452 16.36 -27.42 -26.14
N GLN A 453 16.90 -28.02 -27.21
CA GLN A 453 17.59 -29.31 -27.13
C GLN A 453 18.93 -29.22 -26.38
N LYS A 454 19.59 -28.05 -26.37
CA LYS A 454 20.87 -27.81 -25.69
C LYS A 454 20.73 -27.37 -24.23
N MET A 455 19.53 -26.94 -23.83
CA MET A 455 19.24 -26.44 -22.49
C MET A 455 19.02 -27.59 -21.50
N VAL A 456 19.83 -27.65 -20.45
CA VAL A 456 19.69 -28.63 -19.36
C VAL A 456 18.91 -28.01 -18.21
N ALA A 457 17.78 -28.59 -17.83
CA ALA A 457 17.01 -28.13 -16.69
C ALA A 457 17.81 -28.35 -15.39
N ILE A 458 17.97 -27.30 -14.59
CA ILE A 458 18.72 -27.35 -13.32
C ILE A 458 17.85 -27.07 -12.10
N ASP A 459 16.74 -26.36 -12.28
CA ASP A 459 15.76 -26.13 -11.22
C ASP A 459 14.43 -25.64 -11.80
N SER A 460 13.41 -25.57 -10.96
CA SER A 460 12.15 -24.91 -11.31
C SER A 460 11.39 -24.40 -10.08
N SER A 461 10.56 -23.39 -10.31
CA SER A 461 9.44 -23.01 -9.46
C SER A 461 8.14 -23.13 -10.26
N ALA A 462 7.00 -22.97 -9.59
CA ALA A 462 5.70 -22.93 -10.25
C ALA A 462 5.60 -21.88 -11.39
N LYS A 463 6.48 -20.85 -11.39
CA LYS A 463 6.41 -19.71 -12.33
C LYS A 463 7.65 -19.51 -13.19
N THR A 464 8.77 -20.13 -12.85
CA THR A 464 10.05 -19.93 -13.51
C THR A 464 10.78 -21.27 -13.63
N LEU A 465 11.06 -21.67 -14.87
CA LEU A 465 11.95 -22.79 -15.19
C LEU A 465 13.37 -22.26 -15.32
N ILE A 466 14.34 -23.04 -14.87
CA ILE A 466 15.75 -22.66 -14.95
C ILE A 466 16.52 -23.69 -15.76
N TYR A 467 17.19 -23.18 -16.77
CA TYR A 467 18.02 -23.98 -17.65
C TYR A 467 19.45 -23.48 -17.64
N LYS A 468 20.38 -24.42 -17.76
CA LYS A 468 21.80 -24.17 -18.01
C LYS A 468 22.06 -24.40 -19.49
N LEU A 469 22.65 -23.44 -20.17
CA LEU A 469 23.06 -23.55 -21.56
C LEU A 469 24.59 -23.40 -21.62
N LYS A 470 25.28 -24.46 -22.04
CA LYS A 470 26.73 -24.47 -22.21
C LYS A 470 27.11 -24.14 -23.65
N LYS A 471 28.23 -23.46 -23.84
CA LYS A 471 28.88 -23.30 -25.14
C LYS A 471 29.40 -24.67 -25.59
N GLN A 472 29.13 -25.04 -26.85
CA GLN A 472 29.78 -26.20 -27.45
C GLN A 472 31.18 -25.74 -27.87
N LEU A 473 32.21 -26.36 -27.29
CA LEU A 473 33.56 -26.29 -27.86
C LEU A 473 33.52 -27.01 -29.22
N PRO A 474 34.22 -26.48 -30.24
CA PRO A 474 34.22 -27.05 -31.59
C PRO A 474 34.68 -28.51 -31.62
#